data_AF-E8UZE0-F1
#
_entry.id   AF-E8UZE0-F1
#
_cell.length_a   1.000
_cell.length_b   1.000
_cell.length_c   1.000
_cell.angle_alpha   90.00
_cell.angle_beta   90.00
_cell.angle_gamma   90.00
#
_symmetry.space_group_name_H-M   'P 1'
#
loop_
_entity.id
_entity.type
_entity.pdbx_description
1 polymer ?
#
loop_
_entity_poly.entity_id
_entity_poly.type
_entity_poly.pdbx_seq_one_letter_code
_entity_poly.pdbx_strand_id
1 'polypeptide(L)'
;MLSPRPVEQRVIGWMLLVLVVLGLSPDVALGQLGVPQTAPSQSVPNQTAPGFGYSEHGGMALQDDLGIAPGDVLTLTVFDTPEFTGPIRVANDGTIQLPLVGKVTIAGLTTSAAAELIRNLLIKGDFMKDPQVILSFTDFGNHSAVVLGEVSRPGSVPLTGNRTLYEVIAGAGGAAVTAGDTVTIVHAGAQQATETYTMHWDRPLQGQPNPLVRSGDTVQVSRAGIIYIVGKVAKSGGYPINHEKITVAQAIVWAGGIQSLSKASHARLVRQTPNGRVVTELNLPDIVNGKLPDVPMQDNDLLYVPTSLTKTAIARGLEAAITITSALVIYKNQGTH
;
A
#
# COMPACT_ATOMS: atom_id res chain seq x y z
N MET A 1 -3.25 64.75 47.44
CA MET A 1 -4.22 65.87 47.51
C MET A 1 -4.21 66.51 46.14
N LEU A 2 -5.25 66.63 45.34
CA LEU A 2 -6.68 66.41 45.47
C LEU A 2 -7.16 66.30 44.02
N SER A 3 -7.83 65.22 43.67
CA SER A 3 -8.89 65.28 42.66
C SER A 3 -10.18 65.48 43.46
N PRO A 4 -11.09 66.35 43.02
CA PRO A 4 -12.39 65.81 42.60
C PRO A 4 -13.07 66.61 41.46
N ARG A 5 -13.54 65.93 40.41
CA ARG A 5 -14.96 65.60 40.10
C ARG A 5 -15.67 66.67 39.21
N PRO A 6 -16.97 66.56 38.86
CA PRO A 6 -17.50 65.75 37.74
C PRO A 6 -18.61 66.49 36.95
N VAL A 7 -19.06 66.00 35.79
CA VAL A 7 -20.42 66.21 35.21
C VAL A 7 -20.60 65.07 34.19
N GLU A 8 -21.33 63.98 34.37
CA GLU A 8 -22.73 63.67 34.72
C GLU A 8 -23.82 64.19 33.76
N GLN A 9 -24.59 63.23 33.22
CA GLN A 9 -25.96 63.34 32.69
C GLN A 9 -26.13 63.85 31.23
N ARG A 10 -27.06 63.38 30.40
CA ARG A 10 -28.12 62.34 30.37
C ARG A 10 -28.60 62.28 28.90
N VAL A 11 -28.84 61.09 28.32
CA VAL A 11 -30.15 60.50 27.96
C VAL A 11 -30.87 61.14 26.75
N ILE A 12 -31.64 60.29 26.05
CA ILE A 12 -32.70 60.54 25.03
C ILE A 12 -32.17 60.39 23.60
N GLY A 13 -32.41 59.28 22.89
CA GLY A 13 -33.70 58.89 22.27
C GLY A 13 -33.75 59.51 20.85
N TRP A 14 -33.98 58.80 19.75
CA TRP A 14 -35.30 58.48 19.17
C TRP A 14 -35.07 57.57 17.92
N MET A 15 -35.69 56.39 17.88
CA MET A 15 -36.77 55.97 16.94
C MET A 15 -36.33 55.65 15.49
N LEU A 16 -36.13 54.38 15.11
CA LEU A 16 -37.11 53.45 14.49
C LEU A 16 -37.76 53.94 13.18
N LEU A 17 -37.51 53.22 12.08
CA LEU A 17 -38.49 53.05 11.01
C LEU A 17 -38.61 51.57 10.62
N VAL A 18 -39.82 51.08 10.84
CA VAL A 18 -40.37 49.76 10.54
C VAL A 18 -40.90 49.78 9.12
N LEU A 19 -40.78 48.67 8.39
CA LEU A 19 -41.69 48.37 7.28
C LEU A 19 -42.31 46.98 7.47
N VAL A 20 -43.60 47.01 7.79
CA VAL A 20 -44.54 45.89 7.94
C VAL A 20 -45.05 45.47 6.57
N VAL A 21 -45.10 44.17 6.31
CA VAL A 21 -46.12 43.57 5.44
C VAL A 21 -46.69 42.32 6.15
N LEU A 22 -47.94 42.46 6.61
CA LEU A 22 -48.90 41.41 7.01
C LEU A 22 -49.32 40.60 5.77
N GLY A 23 -49.81 39.37 5.78
CA GLY A 23 -50.23 38.39 6.78
C GLY A 23 -50.61 37.12 5.98
N LEU A 24 -50.60 35.90 6.53
CA LEU A 24 -51.77 35.23 7.12
C LEU A 24 -51.29 33.86 7.67
N SER A 25 -51.52 33.63 8.96
CA SER A 25 -51.61 32.32 9.64
C SER A 25 -53.05 31.76 9.49
N PRO A 26 -53.45 30.54 9.95
CA PRO A 26 -52.83 29.61 10.91
C PRO A 26 -52.78 28.13 10.42
N ASP A 27 -52.04 27.22 11.02
CA ASP A 27 -52.52 26.38 12.14
C ASP A 27 -51.35 25.67 12.81
N VAL A 28 -51.33 25.69 14.15
CA VAL A 28 -50.37 24.98 15.00
C VAL A 28 -51.11 23.80 15.62
N ALA A 29 -50.76 22.59 15.18
CA ALA A 29 -51.12 21.37 15.89
C ALA A 29 -50.00 20.99 16.86
N LEU A 30 -50.33 20.96 18.15
CA LEU A 30 -49.54 20.37 19.22
C LEU A 30 -49.43 18.85 19.00
N GLY A 31 -48.23 18.36 18.71
CA GLY A 31 -47.89 16.94 18.59
C GLY A 31 -46.78 16.56 19.57
N GLN A 32 -47.06 15.55 20.39
CA GLN A 32 -46.27 15.05 21.52
C GLN A 32 -44.81 14.67 21.17
N LEU A 33 -43.93 14.86 22.17
CA LEU A 33 -42.59 14.28 22.23
C LEU A 33 -42.68 12.75 22.29
N GLY A 34 -42.53 12.10 21.13
CA GLY A 34 -42.32 10.67 21.00
C GLY A 34 -40.83 10.31 21.12
N VAL A 35 -40.54 9.37 22.01
CA VAL A 35 -39.24 8.69 22.16
C VAL A 35 -38.82 8.08 20.81
N PRO A 36 -37.55 8.13 20.38
CA PRO A 36 -37.13 7.44 19.16
C PRO A 36 -37.26 5.92 19.36
N GLN A 37 -38.23 5.32 18.68
CA GLN A 37 -38.33 3.87 18.50
C GLN A 37 -37.17 3.41 17.60
N THR A 38 -36.42 2.44 18.09
CA THR A 38 -35.54 1.58 17.29
C THR A 38 -36.30 1.04 16.09
N ALA A 39 -35.82 1.35 14.89
CA ALA A 39 -36.35 0.80 13.65
C ALA A 39 -36.18 -0.74 13.64
N PRO A 40 -37.20 -1.50 13.21
CA PRO A 40 -37.05 -2.93 13.00
C PRO A 40 -36.05 -3.18 11.86
N SER A 41 -35.08 -4.05 12.12
CA SER A 41 -34.15 -4.58 11.13
C SER A 41 -34.93 -5.25 10.01
N GLN A 42 -34.99 -4.61 8.84
CA GLN A 42 -35.48 -5.24 7.64
C GLN A 42 -34.45 -6.26 7.17
N SER A 43 -34.82 -7.55 7.25
CA SER A 43 -34.12 -8.64 6.60
C SER A 43 -34.11 -8.40 5.09
N VAL A 44 -32.91 -8.16 4.53
CA VAL A 44 -32.71 -8.08 3.09
C VAL A 44 -33.10 -9.45 2.47
N PRO A 45 -33.96 -9.49 1.44
CA PRO A 45 -34.27 -10.73 0.73
C PRO A 45 -32.99 -11.30 0.10
N ASN A 46 -32.72 -12.57 0.38
CA ASN A 46 -31.65 -13.35 -0.21
C ASN A 46 -31.86 -13.44 -1.73
N GLN A 47 -31.24 -12.53 -2.47
CA GLN A 47 -31.18 -12.61 -3.93
C GLN A 47 -30.00 -13.50 -4.29
N THR A 48 -30.34 -14.70 -4.71
CA THR A 48 -29.47 -15.69 -5.33
C THR A 48 -28.75 -15.04 -6.52
N ALA A 49 -27.46 -14.77 -6.36
CA ALA A 49 -26.59 -14.40 -7.47
C ALA A 49 -26.49 -15.60 -8.44
N PRO A 50 -26.39 -15.37 -9.77
CA PRO A 50 -26.17 -16.44 -10.73
C PRO A 50 -24.87 -17.17 -10.37
N GLY A 51 -24.97 -18.48 -10.18
CA GLY A 51 -23.88 -19.33 -9.77
C GLY A 51 -22.70 -19.25 -10.73
N PHE A 52 -21.61 -18.67 -10.26
CA PHE A 52 -20.30 -19.00 -10.79
C PHE A 52 -20.02 -20.44 -10.34
N GLY A 53 -20.15 -21.37 -11.27
CA GLY A 53 -19.72 -22.75 -11.08
C GLY A 53 -18.21 -22.76 -10.86
N TYR A 54 -17.80 -22.77 -9.61
CA TYR A 54 -16.48 -23.29 -9.26
C TYR A 54 -16.59 -24.80 -9.51
N SER A 55 -16.01 -25.24 -10.62
CA SER A 55 -15.68 -26.64 -10.83
C SER A 55 -14.85 -27.07 -9.62
N GLU A 56 -15.44 -27.80 -8.67
CA GLU A 56 -14.79 -28.39 -7.49
C GLU A 56 -13.81 -29.54 -7.85
N HIS A 57 -13.18 -29.48 -9.01
CA HIS A 57 -12.15 -30.43 -9.43
C HIS A 57 -10.82 -29.69 -9.60
N GLY A 58 -10.16 -29.44 -8.46
CA GLY A 58 -8.81 -28.84 -8.43
C GLY A 58 -8.05 -29.00 -7.12
N GLY A 59 -8.69 -29.50 -6.06
CA GLY A 59 -8.09 -29.56 -4.72
C GLY A 59 -7.24 -30.81 -4.41
N MET A 60 -7.15 -31.80 -5.30
CA MET A 60 -6.44 -33.06 -5.01
C MET A 60 -5.24 -33.38 -5.90
N ALA A 61 -4.98 -32.59 -6.96
CA ALA A 61 -3.91 -32.92 -7.92
C ALA A 61 -2.59 -32.17 -7.68
N LEU A 62 -2.56 -31.14 -6.82
CA LEU A 62 -1.35 -30.34 -6.57
C LEU A 62 -0.50 -30.86 -5.38
N GLN A 63 -1.01 -31.84 -4.63
CA GLN A 63 -0.33 -32.38 -3.44
C GLN A 63 0.73 -33.43 -3.80
N ASP A 64 0.59 -34.12 -4.94
CA ASP A 64 1.47 -35.23 -5.36
C ASP A 64 2.75 -34.79 -6.09
N ASP A 65 2.84 -33.53 -6.51
CA ASP A 65 4.01 -32.99 -7.23
C ASP A 65 5.02 -32.31 -6.28
N LEU A 66 4.69 -32.22 -4.98
CA LEU A 66 5.59 -31.67 -3.97
C LEU A 66 6.59 -32.75 -3.54
N GLY A 67 7.81 -32.66 -4.07
CA GLY A 67 8.93 -33.49 -3.63
C GLY A 67 9.27 -33.23 -2.15
N ILE A 68 9.61 -34.29 -1.43
CA ILE A 68 10.06 -34.24 -0.04
C ILE A 68 11.35 -33.43 0.04
N ALA A 69 11.47 -32.53 1.01
CA ALA A 69 12.66 -31.72 1.20
C ALA A 69 13.34 -31.96 2.56
N PRO A 70 14.63 -31.59 2.68
CA PRO A 70 15.30 -31.59 3.97
C PRO A 70 14.55 -30.72 5.00
N GLY A 71 14.36 -31.26 6.20
CA GLY A 71 13.65 -30.59 7.30
C GLY A 71 12.21 -31.07 7.51
N ASP A 72 11.58 -31.67 6.50
CA ASP A 72 10.20 -32.18 6.56
C ASP A 72 9.99 -33.21 7.67
N VAL A 73 8.79 -33.21 8.25
CA VAL A 73 8.32 -34.24 9.15
C VAL A 73 7.17 -34.98 8.49
N LEU A 74 7.37 -36.27 8.25
CA LEU A 74 6.37 -37.16 7.69
C LEU A 74 5.93 -38.16 8.74
N THR A 75 4.69 -38.63 8.68
CA THR A 75 4.27 -39.83 9.40
C THR A 75 4.38 -41.00 8.45
N LEU A 76 5.30 -41.91 8.78
CA LEU A 76 5.41 -43.22 8.17
C LEU A 76 4.38 -44.14 8.80
N THR A 77 3.50 -44.70 8.00
CA THR A 77 2.56 -45.74 8.42
C THR A 77 2.89 -47.02 7.68
N VAL A 78 3.19 -48.07 8.43
CA VAL A 78 3.35 -49.42 7.89
C VAL A 78 2.25 -50.29 8.46
N PHE A 79 1.42 -50.87 7.59
CA PHE A 79 0.26 -51.63 8.03
C PHE A 79 0.67 -52.86 8.84
N ASP A 80 -0.10 -53.18 9.89
CA ASP A 80 0.10 -54.32 10.78
C ASP A 80 1.46 -54.36 11.50
N THR A 81 2.20 -53.24 11.51
CA THR A 81 3.52 -53.14 12.15
C THR A 81 3.74 -51.77 12.81
N PRO A 82 3.24 -51.59 14.05
CA PRO A 82 3.38 -50.33 14.77
C PRO A 82 4.83 -49.98 15.10
N GLU A 83 5.75 -50.95 15.18
CA GLU A 83 7.18 -50.70 15.43
C GLU A 83 7.90 -49.94 14.30
N PHE A 84 7.35 -49.92 13.09
CA PHE A 84 7.85 -49.13 11.95
C PHE A 84 7.00 -47.89 11.68
N THR A 85 5.92 -47.69 12.44
CA THR A 85 5.01 -46.56 12.29
C THR A 85 5.40 -45.43 13.23
N GLY A 86 5.51 -44.21 12.71
CA GLY A 86 5.81 -43.04 13.52
C GLY A 86 6.24 -41.79 12.75
N PRO A 87 6.42 -40.67 13.45
CA PRO A 87 6.93 -39.45 12.85
C PRO A 87 8.41 -39.59 12.52
N ILE A 88 8.77 -39.33 11.27
CA ILE A 88 10.13 -39.33 10.75
C ILE A 88 10.47 -37.92 10.26
N ARG A 89 11.70 -37.47 10.56
CA ARG A 89 12.21 -36.19 10.10
C ARG A 89 13.28 -36.39 9.05
N VAL A 90 13.18 -35.64 7.95
CA VAL A 90 14.19 -35.60 6.89
C VAL A 90 15.36 -34.75 7.37
N ALA A 91 16.54 -35.35 7.43
CA ALA A 91 17.77 -34.67 7.79
C ALA A 91 18.21 -33.69 6.69
N ASN A 92 19.12 -32.76 7.03
CA ASN A 92 19.63 -31.74 6.10
C ASN A 92 20.32 -32.30 4.85
N ASP A 93 20.79 -33.54 4.92
CA ASP A 93 21.40 -34.27 3.80
C ASP A 93 20.36 -35.03 2.93
N GLY A 94 19.07 -34.84 3.21
CA GLY A 94 17.96 -35.42 2.46
C GLY A 94 17.62 -36.87 2.82
N THR A 95 18.15 -37.36 3.95
CA THR A 95 17.94 -38.74 4.40
C THR A 95 17.03 -38.87 5.60
N ILE A 96 16.45 -40.06 5.78
CA ILE A 96 15.73 -40.48 6.98
C ILE A 96 16.41 -41.67 7.63
N GLN A 97 16.22 -41.82 8.94
CA GLN A 97 16.66 -43.00 9.67
C GLN A 97 15.47 -43.96 9.81
N LEU A 98 15.54 -45.11 9.14
CA LEU A 98 14.55 -46.17 9.26
C LEU A 98 15.03 -47.25 10.23
N PRO A 99 14.15 -47.75 11.13
CA PRO A 99 14.46 -48.91 11.96
C PRO A 99 14.89 -50.10 11.09
N LEU A 100 15.92 -50.82 11.53
CA LEU A 100 16.52 -52.02 10.89
C LEU A 100 17.15 -51.82 9.50
N VAL A 101 16.64 -50.92 8.68
CA VAL A 101 17.15 -50.61 7.33
C VAL A 101 18.32 -49.61 7.39
N GLY A 102 18.27 -48.66 8.32
CA GLY A 102 19.29 -47.61 8.47
C GLY A 102 18.95 -46.34 7.67
N LYS A 103 19.99 -45.70 7.14
CA LYS A 103 19.88 -44.38 6.50
C LYS A 103 19.39 -44.51 5.05
N VAL A 104 18.32 -43.79 4.70
CA VAL A 104 17.68 -43.86 3.38
C VAL A 104 17.44 -42.47 2.82
N THR A 105 17.86 -42.22 1.58
CA THR A 105 17.65 -40.94 0.88
C THR A 105 16.26 -40.87 0.29
N ILE A 106 15.48 -39.87 0.68
CA ILE A 106 14.12 -39.65 0.18
C ILE A 106 13.85 -38.23 -0.33
N ALA A 107 14.77 -37.29 -0.10
CA ALA A 107 14.63 -35.93 -0.61
C ALA A 107 14.59 -35.90 -2.14
N GLY A 108 13.72 -35.06 -2.69
CA GLY A 108 13.45 -34.95 -4.12
C GLY A 108 12.47 -35.98 -4.66
N LEU A 109 12.06 -36.98 -3.88
CA LEU A 109 11.01 -37.93 -4.26
C LEU A 109 9.64 -37.44 -3.82
N THR A 110 8.59 -37.81 -4.54
CA THR A 110 7.21 -37.65 -4.06
C THR A 110 6.95 -38.62 -2.91
N THR A 111 5.92 -38.37 -2.10
CA THR A 111 5.52 -39.27 -1.00
C THR A 111 5.23 -40.68 -1.48
N SER A 112 4.58 -40.82 -2.63
CA SER A 112 4.32 -42.11 -3.29
C SER A 112 5.63 -42.79 -3.71
N ALA A 113 6.52 -42.09 -4.41
CA ALA A 113 7.79 -42.66 -4.86
C ALA A 113 8.71 -43.04 -3.68
N ALA A 114 8.71 -42.24 -2.60
CA ALA A 114 9.44 -42.55 -1.38
C ALA A 114 8.84 -43.78 -0.66
N ALA A 115 7.50 -43.91 -0.60
CA ALA A 115 6.85 -45.07 0.00
C ALA A 115 7.20 -46.37 -0.75
N GLU A 116 7.17 -46.33 -2.08
CA GLU A 116 7.60 -47.44 -2.95
C GLU A 116 9.06 -47.84 -2.70
N LEU A 117 9.95 -46.85 -2.55
CA LEU A 117 11.36 -47.08 -2.25
C LEU A 117 11.55 -47.76 -0.89
N ILE A 118 10.85 -47.28 0.14
CA ILE A 118 10.89 -47.85 1.49
C ILE A 118 10.36 -49.29 1.47
N ARG A 119 9.25 -49.55 0.78
CA ARG A 119 8.68 -50.90 0.61
C ARG A 119 9.72 -51.86 0.03
N ASN A 120 10.39 -51.45 -1.06
CA ASN A 120 11.38 -52.27 -1.73
C ASN A 120 12.60 -52.55 -0.83
N LEU A 121 13.02 -51.59 0.01
CA LEU A 121 14.12 -51.80 0.95
C LEU A 121 13.74 -52.77 2.09
N LEU A 122 12.51 -52.72 2.58
CA LEU A 122 12.02 -53.64 3.61
C LEU A 122 11.94 -55.09 3.10
N ILE A 123 11.51 -55.28 1.84
CA ILE A 123 11.49 -56.59 1.19
C ILE A 123 12.92 -57.10 0.95
N LYS A 124 13.81 -56.24 0.43
CA LYS A 124 15.19 -56.62 0.12
C LYS A 124 16.01 -56.98 1.36
N GLY A 125 15.72 -56.36 2.49
CA GLY A 125 16.34 -56.69 3.78
C GLY A 125 15.79 -57.97 4.42
N ASP A 126 14.85 -58.66 3.78
CA ASP A 126 14.11 -59.82 4.31
C ASP A 126 13.42 -59.54 5.65
N PHE A 127 13.06 -58.27 5.88
CA PHE A 127 12.35 -57.84 7.08
C PHE A 127 10.84 -58.10 6.94
N MET A 128 10.30 -57.99 5.73
CA MET A 128 8.86 -58.08 5.44
C MET A 128 8.61 -58.67 4.04
N LYS A 129 7.52 -59.43 3.86
CA LYS A 129 7.17 -60.02 2.55
C LYS A 129 6.30 -59.12 1.68
N ASP A 130 5.33 -58.42 2.27
CA ASP A 130 4.42 -57.52 1.56
C ASP A 130 3.99 -56.33 2.44
N PRO A 131 4.91 -55.38 2.74
CA PRO A 131 4.56 -54.23 3.55
C PRO A 131 3.74 -53.21 2.78
N GLN A 132 2.63 -52.76 3.36
CA GLN A 132 1.86 -51.62 2.86
C GLN A 132 2.37 -50.36 3.54
N VAL A 133 3.04 -49.49 2.78
CA VAL A 133 3.71 -48.29 3.28
C VAL A 133 2.97 -47.05 2.79
N ILE A 134 2.62 -46.16 3.72
CA ILE A 134 2.02 -44.86 3.43
C ILE A 134 2.86 -43.78 4.08
N LEU A 135 3.16 -42.73 3.33
CA LEU A 135 3.79 -41.51 3.83
C LEU A 135 2.80 -40.36 3.74
N SER A 136 2.64 -39.62 4.84
CA SER A 136 1.83 -38.42 4.90
C SER A 136 2.60 -37.28 5.56
N PHE A 137 2.49 -36.07 5.02
CA PHE A 137 3.13 -34.91 5.64
C PHE A 137 2.45 -34.58 6.97
N THR A 138 3.25 -34.48 8.03
CA THR A 138 2.80 -34.07 9.38
C THR A 138 3.19 -32.63 9.65
N ASP A 139 4.40 -32.24 9.24
CA ASP A 139 4.87 -30.86 9.23
C ASP A 139 5.74 -30.67 7.99
N PHE A 140 5.43 -29.67 7.18
CA PHE A 140 6.27 -29.27 6.05
C PHE A 140 7.40 -28.44 6.64
N GLY A 141 8.55 -29.05 6.86
CA GLY A 141 9.61 -28.50 7.69
C GLY A 141 10.02 -27.12 7.21
N ASN A 142 9.74 -26.07 7.99
CA ASN A 142 10.01 -24.66 7.74
C ASN A 142 10.13 -24.22 6.26
N HIS A 143 9.25 -24.76 5.39
CA HIS A 143 9.15 -24.41 3.99
C HIS A 143 8.63 -22.99 3.93
N SER A 144 9.54 -22.04 3.81
CA SER A 144 9.19 -20.63 3.89
C SER A 144 10.11 -19.81 3.00
N ALA A 145 9.56 -18.74 2.46
CA ALA A 145 10.32 -17.65 1.89
C ALA A 145 10.40 -16.52 2.90
N VAL A 146 11.47 -15.74 2.87
CA VAL A 146 11.58 -14.52 3.66
C VAL A 146 11.18 -13.36 2.78
N VAL A 147 10.14 -12.62 3.15
CA VAL A 147 9.71 -11.42 2.43
C VAL A 147 10.17 -10.18 3.19
N LEU A 148 10.92 -9.32 2.51
CA LEU A 148 11.52 -8.10 3.05
C LEU A 148 11.15 -6.88 2.20
N GLY A 149 11.37 -5.69 2.76
CA GLY A 149 11.17 -4.42 2.07
C GLY A 149 9.76 -3.86 2.24
N GLU A 150 9.25 -3.17 1.23
CA GLU A 150 7.98 -2.44 1.28
C GLU A 150 6.78 -3.34 1.01
N VAL A 151 6.53 -4.26 1.94
CA VAL A 151 5.30 -5.06 2.02
C VAL A 151 4.55 -4.73 3.30
N SER A 152 3.26 -5.06 3.37
CA SER A 152 2.44 -4.78 4.55
C SER A 152 2.95 -5.47 5.81
N ARG A 153 3.46 -6.70 5.69
CA ARG A 153 3.95 -7.52 6.81
C ARG A 153 5.25 -8.25 6.42
N PRO A 154 6.41 -7.61 6.58
CA PRO A 154 7.70 -8.25 6.34
C PRO A 154 7.92 -9.42 7.31
N GLY A 155 8.55 -10.50 6.84
CA GLY A 155 8.83 -11.68 7.63
C GLY A 155 8.84 -12.97 6.83
N SER A 156 8.90 -14.09 7.54
CA SER A 156 8.80 -15.42 6.95
C SER A 156 7.36 -15.71 6.52
N VAL A 157 7.18 -16.14 5.27
CA VAL A 157 5.91 -16.56 4.68
C VAL A 157 6.01 -18.06 4.39
N PRO A 158 5.14 -18.91 4.97
CA PRO A 158 5.15 -20.34 4.70
C PRO A 158 4.75 -20.62 3.25
N LEU A 159 5.50 -21.49 2.59
CA LEU A 159 5.25 -21.98 1.25
C LEU A 159 4.63 -23.38 1.36
N THR A 160 3.30 -23.44 1.34
CA THR A 160 2.60 -24.72 1.15
C THR A 160 2.50 -24.98 -0.35
N GLY A 161 3.25 -25.97 -0.84
CA GLY A 161 3.32 -26.32 -2.26
C GLY A 161 4.08 -25.30 -3.10
N ASN A 162 3.89 -25.37 -4.42
CA ASN A 162 4.45 -24.41 -5.36
C ASN A 162 3.70 -23.08 -5.27
N ARG A 163 4.38 -22.01 -4.88
CA ARG A 163 3.82 -20.67 -4.81
C ARG A 163 4.51 -19.73 -5.77
N THR A 164 3.72 -18.90 -6.41
CA THR A 164 4.19 -17.84 -7.29
C THR A 164 4.58 -16.59 -6.50
N LEU A 165 5.37 -15.72 -7.10
CA LEU A 165 5.82 -14.47 -6.49
C LEU A 165 4.66 -13.62 -5.97
N TYR A 166 3.58 -13.48 -6.75
CA TYR A 166 2.40 -12.75 -6.32
C TYR A 166 1.72 -13.36 -5.09
N GLU A 167 1.63 -14.69 -5.01
CA GLU A 167 1.04 -15.37 -3.85
C GLU A 167 1.89 -15.19 -2.59
N VAL A 168 3.22 -15.23 -2.72
CA VAL A 168 4.13 -15.00 -1.59
C VAL A 168 4.02 -13.57 -1.06
N ILE A 169 3.96 -12.58 -1.95
CA ILE A 169 3.78 -11.17 -1.57
C ILE A 169 2.38 -10.95 -0.97
N ALA A 170 1.35 -11.58 -1.52
CA ALA A 170 0.01 -11.56 -0.94
C ALA A 170 -0.02 -12.20 0.46
N GLY A 171 0.73 -13.28 0.69
CA GLY A 171 0.94 -13.90 2.00
C GLY A 171 1.60 -12.96 3.01
N ALA A 172 2.46 -12.05 2.55
CA ALA A 172 3.02 -10.95 3.33
C ALA A 172 2.06 -9.74 3.50
N GLY A 173 0.77 -9.91 3.18
CA GLY A 173 -0.24 -8.85 3.27
C GLY A 173 -0.26 -7.88 2.09
N GLY A 174 0.38 -8.23 0.98
CA GLY A 174 0.47 -7.41 -0.23
C GLY A 174 1.58 -6.36 -0.17
N ALA A 175 1.80 -5.70 -1.32
CA ALA A 175 2.71 -4.57 -1.43
C ALA A 175 2.19 -3.37 -0.63
N ALA A 176 3.09 -2.68 0.07
CA ALA A 176 2.73 -1.46 0.80
C ALA A 176 2.39 -0.31 -0.17
N VAL A 177 1.73 0.75 0.32
CA VAL A 177 1.45 1.97 -0.48
C VAL A 177 2.75 2.67 -0.93
N THR A 178 3.83 2.48 -0.18
CA THR A 178 5.18 2.98 -0.45
C THR A 178 6.04 2.01 -1.26
N ALA A 179 5.47 0.89 -1.70
CA ALA A 179 6.20 -0.12 -2.46
C ALA A 179 6.54 0.39 -3.86
N GLY A 180 7.79 0.13 -4.23
CA GLY A 180 8.22 0.16 -5.61
C GLY A 180 7.70 -1.10 -6.32
N ASP A 181 7.89 -1.09 -7.61
CA ASP A 181 7.58 -2.15 -8.59
C ASP A 181 8.73 -3.16 -8.74
N THR A 182 9.91 -2.85 -8.24
CA THR A 182 11.08 -3.70 -8.40
C THR A 182 11.11 -4.73 -7.28
N VAL A 183 11.06 -5.99 -7.66
CA VAL A 183 11.15 -7.12 -6.74
C VAL A 183 12.37 -7.96 -7.08
N THR A 184 13.19 -8.24 -6.08
CA THR A 184 14.38 -9.06 -6.23
C THR A 184 14.18 -10.36 -5.46
N ILE A 185 14.35 -11.50 -6.13
CA ILE A 185 14.41 -12.82 -5.50
C ILE A 185 15.88 -13.20 -5.36
N VAL A 186 16.30 -13.49 -4.15
CA VAL A 186 17.61 -14.09 -3.85
C VAL A 186 17.37 -15.55 -3.51
N HIS A 187 17.81 -16.45 -4.38
CA HIS A 187 17.57 -17.88 -4.19
C HIS A 187 18.45 -18.48 -3.10
N ALA A 188 17.88 -19.42 -2.33
CA ALA A 188 18.65 -20.19 -1.37
C ALA A 188 19.68 -21.12 -2.07
N GLY A 189 20.93 -21.12 -1.59
CA GLY A 189 21.98 -22.03 -2.06
C GLY A 189 23.37 -21.40 -2.08
N ALA A 190 24.39 -22.22 -2.38
CA ALA A 190 25.81 -21.82 -2.34
C ALA A 190 26.20 -20.75 -3.38
N GLN A 191 25.37 -20.50 -4.39
CA GLN A 191 25.63 -19.56 -5.48
C GLN A 191 24.71 -18.31 -5.45
N GLN A 192 23.80 -18.18 -4.46
CA GLN A 192 22.90 -17.02 -4.25
C GLN A 192 22.45 -16.32 -5.56
N ALA A 193 21.87 -17.10 -6.48
CA ALA A 193 21.39 -16.56 -7.74
C ALA A 193 20.32 -15.49 -7.46
N THR A 194 20.45 -14.34 -8.11
CA THR A 194 19.57 -13.19 -7.92
C THR A 194 18.80 -12.91 -9.19
N GLU A 195 17.48 -12.87 -9.09
CA GLU A 195 16.58 -12.54 -10.19
C GLU A 195 15.81 -11.26 -9.85
N THR A 196 15.65 -10.36 -10.81
CA THR A 196 14.94 -9.09 -10.60
C THR A 196 13.77 -8.98 -11.56
N TYR A 197 12.62 -8.61 -11.00
CA TYR A 197 11.33 -8.55 -11.66
C TYR A 197 10.74 -7.15 -11.50
N THR A 198 10.11 -6.66 -12.56
CA THR A 198 9.27 -5.47 -12.52
C THR A 198 7.81 -5.90 -12.42
N MET A 199 7.16 -5.52 -11.33
CA MET A 199 5.80 -5.89 -10.94
C MET A 199 4.90 -4.67 -11.00
N HIS A 200 3.67 -4.83 -11.47
CA HIS A 200 2.64 -3.79 -11.38
C HIS A 200 1.53 -4.25 -10.44
N TRP A 201 1.45 -3.59 -9.29
CA TRP A 201 0.53 -3.95 -8.21
C TRP A 201 -0.95 -3.72 -8.56
N ASP A 202 -1.24 -2.83 -9.52
CA ASP A 202 -2.60 -2.55 -10.00
C ASP A 202 -3.10 -3.59 -11.01
N ARG A 203 -2.20 -4.34 -11.67
CA ARG A 203 -2.53 -5.31 -12.73
C ARG A 203 -1.72 -6.62 -12.59
N PRO A 204 -1.90 -7.37 -11.51
CA PRO A 204 -1.02 -8.49 -11.16
C PRO A 204 -1.05 -9.69 -12.14
N LEU A 205 -2.06 -9.79 -13.03
CA LEU A 205 -2.29 -10.98 -13.86
C LEU A 205 -2.17 -10.74 -15.38
N GLN A 206 -1.80 -9.54 -15.82
CA GLN A 206 -1.75 -9.21 -17.24
C GLN A 206 -0.31 -9.20 -17.78
N GLY A 207 0.12 -10.33 -18.35
CA GLY A 207 1.35 -10.42 -19.15
C GLY A 207 2.67 -10.21 -18.38
N GLN A 208 2.64 -10.26 -17.05
CA GLN A 208 3.82 -10.06 -16.21
C GLN A 208 4.49 -11.38 -15.83
N PRO A 209 5.82 -11.39 -15.68
CA PRO A 209 6.52 -12.53 -15.10
C PRO A 209 6.00 -12.80 -13.69
N ASN A 210 5.52 -14.02 -13.45
CA ASN A 210 5.12 -14.47 -12.13
C ASN A 210 5.87 -15.78 -11.80
N PRO A 211 7.18 -15.68 -11.48
CA PRO A 211 8.02 -16.85 -11.24
C PRO A 211 7.58 -17.60 -9.98
N LEU A 212 7.97 -18.87 -9.89
CA LEU A 212 7.83 -19.64 -8.66
C LEU A 212 8.88 -19.21 -7.64
N VAL A 213 8.46 -19.04 -6.40
CA VAL A 213 9.33 -18.80 -5.26
C VAL A 213 9.62 -20.13 -4.58
N ARG A 214 10.89 -20.41 -4.32
CA ARG A 214 11.35 -21.65 -3.72
C ARG A 214 11.55 -21.49 -2.22
N SER A 215 11.56 -22.62 -1.52
CA SER A 215 11.88 -22.63 -0.09
C SER A 215 13.28 -22.07 0.18
N GLY A 216 13.38 -21.22 1.18
CA GLY A 216 14.59 -20.50 1.57
C GLY A 216 14.87 -19.23 0.76
N ASP A 217 14.11 -18.95 -0.30
CA ASP A 217 14.28 -17.72 -1.08
C ASP A 217 14.01 -16.48 -0.21
N THR A 218 14.75 -15.41 -0.48
CA THR A 218 14.46 -14.08 0.05
C THR A 218 13.86 -13.23 -1.05
N VAL A 219 12.61 -12.81 -0.87
CA VAL A 219 11.90 -11.90 -1.74
C VAL A 219 12.00 -10.49 -1.16
N GLN A 220 12.64 -9.58 -1.88
CA GLN A 220 12.82 -8.19 -1.47
C GLN A 220 12.03 -7.27 -2.38
N VAL A 221 11.08 -6.51 -1.80
CA VAL A 221 10.31 -5.49 -2.52
C VAL A 221 10.97 -4.13 -2.32
N SER A 222 11.30 -3.44 -3.41
CA SER A 222 11.92 -2.12 -3.36
C SER A 222 10.97 -1.07 -2.79
N ARG A 223 11.54 0.06 -2.37
CA ARG A 223 10.75 1.26 -2.07
C ARG A 223 10.49 2.04 -3.34
N ALA A 224 9.29 2.62 -3.43
CA ALA A 224 8.93 3.54 -4.49
C ALA A 224 9.94 4.68 -4.54
N GLY A 225 10.27 5.13 -5.75
CA GLY A 225 11.05 6.35 -5.91
C GLY A 225 10.31 7.53 -5.26
N ILE A 226 11.00 8.63 -5.01
CA ILE A 226 10.38 9.83 -4.44
C ILE A 226 10.83 11.06 -5.20
N ILE A 227 9.86 11.90 -5.58
CA ILE A 227 10.13 13.25 -6.07
C ILE A 227 9.79 14.27 -5.00
N TYR A 228 10.47 15.40 -5.01
CA TYR A 228 10.25 16.48 -4.05
C TYR A 228 9.70 17.71 -4.76
N ILE A 229 8.60 18.25 -4.28
CA ILE A 229 8.00 19.48 -4.78
C ILE A 229 8.04 20.51 -3.66
N VAL A 230 8.71 21.63 -3.89
CA VAL A 230 8.96 22.65 -2.87
C VAL A 230 8.67 24.05 -3.40
N GLY A 231 8.32 24.96 -2.49
CA GLY A 231 8.05 26.36 -2.81
C GLY A 231 6.56 26.67 -2.96
N LYS A 232 6.19 27.53 -3.92
CA LYS A 232 4.83 28.09 -4.06
C LYS A 232 3.88 27.21 -4.86
N VAL A 233 3.57 26.06 -4.28
CA VAL A 233 2.53 25.11 -4.69
C VAL A 233 1.53 24.93 -3.54
N ALA A 234 0.36 24.34 -3.78
CA ALA A 234 -0.64 24.19 -2.71
C ALA A 234 -0.17 23.23 -1.61
N LYS A 235 0.50 22.12 -1.98
CA LYS A 235 1.09 21.14 -1.06
C LYS A 235 2.54 20.89 -1.44
N SER A 236 3.46 21.39 -0.64
CA SER A 236 4.89 21.03 -0.76
C SER A 236 5.17 19.75 0.00
N GLY A 237 6.06 18.90 -0.51
CA GLY A 237 6.43 17.65 0.13
C GLY A 237 7.12 16.67 -0.81
N GLY A 238 7.41 15.49 -0.28
CA GLY A 238 7.82 14.34 -1.07
C GLY A 238 6.60 13.57 -1.57
N TYR A 239 6.65 13.13 -2.82
CA TYR A 239 5.60 12.37 -3.48
C TYR A 239 6.21 11.06 -3.99
N PRO A 240 5.72 9.90 -3.52
CA PRO A 240 6.19 8.63 -4.03
C PRO A 240 5.82 8.48 -5.51
N ILE A 241 6.74 7.92 -6.27
CA ILE A 241 6.60 7.61 -7.68
C ILE A 241 6.76 6.11 -7.87
N ASN A 242 5.75 5.50 -8.48
CA ASN A 242 5.78 4.15 -9.04
C ASN A 242 6.25 4.23 -10.50
N HIS A 243 6.59 3.10 -11.15
CA HIS A 243 7.14 3.03 -12.53
C HIS A 243 6.33 3.75 -13.62
N GLU A 244 5.13 4.25 -13.33
CA GLU A 244 4.47 5.17 -14.24
C GLU A 244 5.34 6.42 -14.40
N LYS A 245 5.61 6.80 -15.65
CA LYS A 245 6.37 8.00 -15.97
C LYS A 245 5.60 9.23 -15.49
N ILE A 246 5.86 9.66 -14.27
CA ILE A 246 5.25 10.87 -13.71
C ILE A 246 5.94 12.07 -14.32
N THR A 247 5.14 12.97 -14.84
CA THR A 247 5.60 14.20 -15.47
C THR A 247 5.49 15.40 -14.53
N VAL A 248 6.16 16.49 -14.89
CA VAL A 248 6.09 17.74 -14.12
C VAL A 248 4.67 18.27 -14.02
N ALA A 249 3.86 18.20 -15.08
CA ALA A 249 2.47 18.64 -14.99
C ALA A 249 1.66 17.79 -13.99
N GLN A 250 1.81 16.46 -14.05
CA GLN A 250 1.10 15.55 -13.15
C GLN A 250 1.53 15.72 -11.68
N ALA A 251 2.83 15.90 -11.45
CA ALA A 251 3.37 16.23 -10.14
C ALA A 251 2.77 17.53 -9.56
N ILE A 252 2.59 18.56 -10.39
CA ILE A 252 1.93 19.80 -9.97
C ILE A 252 0.44 19.59 -9.64
N VAL A 253 -0.26 18.71 -10.37
CA VAL A 253 -1.64 18.33 -10.03
C VAL A 253 -1.69 17.63 -8.67
N TRP A 254 -0.76 16.70 -8.41
CA TRP A 254 -0.65 16.03 -7.10
C TRP A 254 -0.33 17.01 -5.96
N ALA A 255 0.48 18.03 -6.25
CA ALA A 255 0.74 19.14 -5.34
C ALA A 255 -0.44 20.10 -5.15
N GLY A 256 -1.59 19.85 -5.77
CA GLY A 256 -2.79 20.68 -5.67
C GLY A 256 -2.71 21.99 -6.47
N GLY A 257 -1.81 22.07 -7.44
CA GLY A 257 -1.65 23.21 -8.34
C GLY A 257 -0.66 24.28 -7.88
N ILE A 258 -0.48 25.26 -8.77
CA ILE A 258 0.43 26.40 -8.61
C ILE A 258 -0.26 27.51 -7.82
N GLN A 259 0.40 28.10 -6.82
CA GLN A 259 -0.17 29.24 -6.09
C GLN A 259 0.00 30.57 -6.82
N SER A 260 -0.94 31.50 -6.65
CA SER A 260 -1.01 32.80 -7.35
C SER A 260 0.23 33.69 -7.17
N LEU A 261 0.89 33.62 -6.01
CA LEU A 261 2.10 34.38 -5.66
C LEU A 261 3.40 33.72 -6.16
N SER A 262 3.32 32.66 -6.96
CA SER A 262 4.49 32.01 -7.54
C SER A 262 5.09 32.79 -8.71
N LYS A 263 6.39 32.56 -8.94
CA LYS A 263 7.12 32.85 -10.19
C LYS A 263 7.28 31.55 -10.98
N ALA A 264 6.17 30.86 -11.24
CA ALA A 264 6.17 29.51 -11.81
C ALA A 264 6.74 29.39 -13.23
N SER A 265 6.88 30.50 -13.97
CA SER A 265 7.58 30.52 -15.26
C SER A 265 9.11 30.37 -15.15
N HIS A 266 9.66 30.39 -13.94
CA HIS A 266 11.09 30.20 -13.64
C HIS A 266 11.27 29.09 -12.60
N ALA A 267 10.42 28.06 -12.66
CA ALA A 267 10.60 26.90 -11.82
C ALA A 267 11.90 26.19 -12.19
N ARG A 268 12.45 25.42 -11.26
CA ARG A 268 13.70 24.70 -11.48
C ARG A 268 13.49 23.23 -11.16
N LEU A 269 13.73 22.38 -12.14
CA LEU A 269 13.93 20.95 -11.92
C LEU A 269 15.39 20.71 -11.62
N VAL A 270 15.66 20.11 -10.47
CA VAL A 270 16.99 19.75 -10.03
C VAL A 270 17.09 18.24 -10.06
N ARG A 271 18.02 17.72 -10.85
CA ARG A 271 18.31 16.30 -10.96
C ARG A 271 19.73 15.99 -10.54
N GLN A 272 19.91 14.96 -9.72
CA GLN A 272 21.24 14.42 -9.44
C GLN A 272 21.62 13.43 -10.54
N THR A 273 22.80 13.61 -11.09
CA THR A 273 23.40 12.69 -12.08
C THR A 273 24.74 12.21 -11.55
N PRO A 274 25.32 11.11 -12.08
CA PRO A 274 26.66 10.67 -11.70
C PRO A 274 27.73 11.76 -11.87
N ASN A 275 27.51 12.70 -12.80
CA ASN A 275 28.43 13.80 -13.10
C ASN A 275 28.12 15.08 -12.30
N GLY A 276 27.22 15.02 -11.32
CA GLY A 276 26.82 16.14 -10.48
C GLY A 276 25.38 16.60 -10.69
N ARG A 277 25.08 17.82 -10.24
CA ARG A 277 23.72 18.37 -10.18
C ARG A 277 23.38 19.11 -11.47
N VAL A 278 22.35 18.65 -12.19
CA VAL A 278 21.79 19.34 -13.35
C VAL A 278 20.58 20.16 -12.91
N VAL A 279 20.53 21.43 -13.33
CA VAL A 279 19.41 22.33 -13.03
C VAL A 279 18.80 22.80 -14.34
N THR A 280 17.55 22.42 -14.57
CA THR A 280 16.78 22.82 -15.75
C THR A 280 15.72 23.83 -15.35
N GLU A 281 15.73 25.00 -15.97
CA GLU A 281 14.67 25.99 -15.79
C GLU A 281 13.44 25.60 -16.61
N LEU A 282 12.26 25.68 -16.00
CA LEU A 282 10.99 25.25 -16.54
C LEU A 282 9.94 26.35 -16.43
N ASN A 283 9.16 26.50 -17.50
CA ASN A 283 7.97 27.33 -17.50
C ASN A 283 6.74 26.48 -17.21
N LEU A 284 6.38 26.35 -15.92
CA LEU A 284 5.28 25.47 -15.50
C LEU A 284 3.92 25.86 -16.09
N PRO A 285 3.52 27.15 -16.17
CA PRO A 285 2.28 27.53 -16.84
C PRO A 285 2.19 27.01 -18.27
N ASP A 286 3.25 27.11 -19.05
CA ASP A 286 3.21 26.67 -20.45
C ASP A 286 3.26 25.14 -20.58
N ILE A 287 3.94 24.44 -19.66
CA ILE A 287 3.92 22.96 -19.59
C ILE A 287 2.53 22.45 -19.20
N VAL A 288 1.94 22.97 -18.11
CA VAL A 288 0.63 22.53 -17.60
C VAL A 288 -0.50 22.82 -18.59
N ASN A 289 -0.39 23.91 -19.36
CA ASN A 289 -1.36 24.24 -20.41
C ASN A 289 -1.07 23.56 -21.77
N GLY A 290 -0.09 22.64 -21.84
CA GLY A 290 0.24 21.88 -23.05
C GLY A 290 0.88 22.70 -24.18
N LYS A 291 1.36 23.91 -23.90
CA LYS A 291 2.10 24.75 -24.87
C LYS A 291 3.55 24.33 -25.03
N LEU A 292 4.13 23.77 -23.97
CA LEU A 292 5.46 23.15 -23.98
C LEU A 292 5.34 21.65 -23.71
N PRO A 293 6.25 20.83 -24.25
CA PRO A 293 6.27 19.40 -23.95
C PRO A 293 6.50 19.17 -22.47
N ASP A 294 5.81 18.17 -21.93
CA ASP A 294 5.94 17.81 -20.52
C ASP A 294 7.25 17.06 -20.25
N VAL A 295 7.78 17.22 -19.05
CA VAL A 295 9.09 16.69 -18.67
C VAL A 295 8.89 15.51 -17.74
N PRO A 296 9.40 14.30 -18.08
CA PRO A 296 9.34 13.16 -17.17
C PRO A 296 10.27 13.40 -15.98
N MET A 297 9.74 13.18 -14.79
CA MET A 297 10.48 13.21 -13.54
C MET A 297 11.10 11.85 -13.26
N GLN A 298 12.19 11.87 -12.51
CA GLN A 298 12.95 10.70 -12.09
C GLN A 298 13.02 10.65 -10.57
N ASP A 299 13.38 9.48 -10.05
CA ASP A 299 13.63 9.31 -8.62
C ASP A 299 14.63 10.36 -8.10
N ASN A 300 14.35 10.91 -6.93
CA ASN A 300 15.07 11.99 -6.26
C ASN A 300 15.12 13.34 -6.97
N ASP A 301 14.29 13.57 -8.01
CA ASP A 301 14.14 14.90 -8.59
C ASP A 301 13.54 15.90 -7.59
N LEU A 302 14.04 17.14 -7.62
CA LEU A 302 13.49 18.26 -6.85
C LEU A 302 12.94 19.33 -7.79
N LEU A 303 11.63 19.53 -7.75
CA LEU A 303 10.93 20.62 -8.41
C LEU A 303 10.77 21.81 -7.45
N TYR A 304 11.53 22.88 -7.68
CA TYR A 304 11.46 24.11 -6.92
C TYR A 304 10.64 25.18 -7.64
N VAL A 305 9.56 25.65 -7.01
CA VAL A 305 8.68 26.70 -7.50
C VAL A 305 8.92 28.01 -6.73
N PRO A 306 9.62 28.99 -7.30
CA PRO A 306 9.96 30.23 -6.58
C PRO A 306 8.73 31.08 -6.25
N THR A 307 8.89 31.93 -5.24
CA THR A 307 7.94 33.02 -4.95
C THR A 307 8.23 34.20 -5.87
N SER A 308 7.19 34.87 -6.36
CA SER A 308 7.33 36.16 -7.03
C SER A 308 7.41 37.28 -5.99
N LEU A 309 8.56 37.94 -5.91
CA LEU A 309 8.78 39.08 -5.01
C LEU A 309 7.87 40.26 -5.36
N THR A 310 7.65 40.54 -6.65
CA THR A 310 6.79 41.62 -7.12
C THR A 310 5.31 41.38 -6.79
N LYS A 311 4.79 40.16 -7.04
CA LYS A 311 3.42 39.80 -6.68
C LYS A 311 3.20 39.82 -5.17
N THR A 312 4.19 39.39 -4.39
CA THR A 312 4.13 39.41 -2.91
C THR A 312 4.10 40.85 -2.38
N ALA A 313 4.89 41.76 -2.96
CA ALA A 313 4.89 43.17 -2.57
C ALA A 313 3.55 43.87 -2.87
N ILE A 314 2.96 43.61 -4.05
CA ILE A 314 1.64 44.16 -4.43
C ILE A 314 0.55 43.65 -3.47
N ALA A 315 0.50 42.35 -3.19
CA ALA A 315 -0.49 41.77 -2.30
C ALA A 315 -0.43 42.36 -0.88
N ARG A 316 0.78 42.51 -0.32
CA ARG A 316 0.97 43.14 1.00
C ARG A 316 0.57 44.62 1.01
N GLY A 317 0.82 45.37 -0.07
CA GLY A 317 0.40 46.76 -0.19
C GLY A 317 -1.13 46.92 -0.27
N LEU A 318 -1.83 45.97 -0.90
CA LEU A 318 -3.30 46.00 -1.02
C LEU A 318 -4.00 45.72 0.32
N GLU A 319 -3.48 44.79 1.13
CA GLU A 319 -4.06 44.52 2.46
C GLU A 319 -3.90 45.69 3.44
N ALA A 320 -2.79 46.44 3.33
CA ALA A 320 -2.60 47.68 4.09
C ALA A 320 -3.56 48.81 3.65
N ALA A 321 -4.05 48.79 2.41
CA ALA A 321 -4.99 49.80 1.91
C ALA A 321 -6.44 49.56 2.39
N ILE A 322 -6.83 48.31 2.68
CA ILE A 322 -8.19 47.97 3.15
C ILE A 322 -8.46 48.51 4.58
N THR A 323 -7.41 48.80 5.36
CA THR A 323 -7.55 49.43 6.69
C THR A 323 -7.72 50.96 6.63
N ILE A 324 -7.65 51.59 5.46
CA ILE A 324 -7.70 53.07 5.33
C ILE A 324 -9.06 53.57 4.78
N THR A 325 -9.99 52.67 4.40
CA THR A 325 -11.27 53.08 3.78
C THR A 325 -12.41 53.43 4.77
N SER A 326 -12.19 53.43 6.08
CA SER A 326 -13.16 53.88 7.10
C SER A 326 -12.77 55.16 7.83
N ALA A 327 -11.86 55.97 7.27
CA ALA A 327 -11.47 57.25 7.87
C ALA A 327 -11.91 58.52 7.08
N LEU A 328 -12.50 58.38 5.88
CA LEU A 328 -12.74 59.52 4.98
C LEU A 328 -14.21 59.93 4.75
N VAL A 329 -15.18 59.37 5.46
CA VAL A 329 -16.60 59.80 5.36
C VAL A 329 -17.07 60.66 6.55
N ILE A 330 -16.26 60.86 7.59
CA ILE A 330 -16.61 61.68 8.76
C ILE A 330 -15.80 63.01 8.74
N TYR A 331 -15.92 63.82 7.69
CA TYR A 331 -15.44 65.23 7.76
C TYR A 331 -16.08 66.16 6.72
N LYS A 332 -17.38 66.02 6.46
CA LYS A 332 -18.10 67.01 5.65
C LYS A 332 -19.55 67.21 6.07
N ASN A 333 -19.81 67.39 7.36
CA ASN A 333 -21.08 67.99 7.80
C ASN A 333 -21.06 68.60 9.22
N GLN A 334 -20.09 69.45 9.53
CA GLN A 334 -20.20 70.39 10.65
C GLN A 334 -19.68 71.75 10.21
N GLY A 335 -20.58 72.61 9.76
CA GLY A 335 -20.24 73.93 9.25
C GLY A 335 -21.44 74.69 8.70
N THR A 336 -22.55 74.72 9.45
CA THR A 336 -23.59 75.76 9.34
C THR A 336 -24.26 75.88 10.70
N HIS A 337 -23.82 76.87 11.49
CA HIS A 337 -24.64 77.77 12.29
C HIS A 337 -23.75 78.91 12.78
#